data_AF-A0A1G5ES81-F1
#
_entry.id   AF-A0A1G5ES81-F1
#
_cell.length_a   1.000
_cell.length_b   1.000
_cell.length_c   1.000
_cell.angle_alpha   90.00
_cell.angle_beta   90.00
_cell.angle_gamma   90.00
#
_symmetry.space_group_name_H-M   'P 1'
#
loop_
_entity.id
_entity.type
_entity.pdbx_description
1 polymer ?
#
loop_
_entity_poly.entity_id
_entity_poly.type
_entity_poly.pdbx_seq_one_letter_code
_entity_poly.pdbx_strand_id
1 'polypeptide(L)' 'MKTGPKLYDDLEMLLAFHVSEKARARWDHRIMQLPEHLQAAEKRNYTLEQAVKEVLAEVAEVALLIKELESQHDVGR' A
#
# COMPACT_ATOMS: atom_id res chain seq x y z
N MET A 1 35.95 -1.87 -4.70
CA MET A 1 35.06 -1.79 -3.52
C MET A 1 33.97 -2.84 -3.71
N LYS A 2 33.79 -3.77 -2.77
CA LYS A 2 32.71 -4.77 -2.84
C LYS A 2 31.40 -4.03 -2.57
N THR A 3 30.56 -3.84 -3.59
CA THR A 3 29.19 -3.37 -3.38
C THR A 3 28.44 -4.50 -2.68
N GLY A 4 28.00 -4.25 -1.44
CA GLY A 4 27.11 -5.17 -0.72
C GLY A 4 25.84 -5.42 -1.56
N PRO A 5 25.13 -6.53 -1.30
CA PRO A 5 23.90 -6.85 -2.04
C PRO A 5 22.95 -5.66 -1.94
N LYS A 6 22.48 -5.16 -3.09
CA LYS A 6 21.45 -4.10 -3.16
C LYS A 6 20.21 -4.70 -2.50
N LEU A 7 19.86 -4.22 -1.31
CA LEU A 7 18.79 -4.81 -0.50
C LEU A 7 17.41 -4.68 -1.15
N TYR A 8 17.26 -3.73 -2.08
CA TYR A 8 16.05 -3.51 -2.88
C TYR A 8 16.44 -3.02 -4.28
N ASP A 9 15.66 -3.41 -5.28
CA ASP A 9 15.71 -2.76 -6.59
C ASP A 9 14.99 -1.40 -6.58
N ASP A 10 15.22 -0.57 -7.60
CA ASP A 10 14.68 0.81 -7.61
C ASP A 10 13.15 0.82 -7.74
N LEU A 11 12.54 -0.25 -8.30
CA LEU A 11 11.10 -0.40 -8.45
C LEU A 11 10.45 -0.82 -7.13
N GLU A 12 11.04 -1.76 -6.40
CA GLU A 12 10.63 -2.16 -5.05
C GLU A 12 10.64 -0.96 -4.11
N MET A 13 11.65 -0.09 -4.23
CA MET A 13 11.73 1.13 -3.42
C MET A 13 10.62 2.13 -3.76
N LEU A 14 10.32 2.32 -5.06
CA LEU A 14 9.21 3.17 -5.51
C LEU A 14 7.85 2.63 -5.06
N LEU A 15 7.65 1.32 -5.13
CA LEU A 15 6.44 0.66 -4.65
C LEU A 15 6.27 0.86 -3.15
N ALA A 16 7.32 0.61 -2.37
CA ALA A 16 7.32 0.80 -0.92
C ALA A 16 6.99 2.26 -0.55
N PHE A 17 7.57 3.23 -1.26
CA PHE A 17 7.26 4.64 -1.09
C PHE A 17 5.78 4.93 -1.37
N HIS A 18 5.25 4.48 -2.51
CA HIS A 18 3.86 4.74 -2.89
C HIS A 18 2.85 4.11 -1.92
N VAL A 19 3.10 2.86 -1.50
CA VAL A 19 2.30 2.18 -0.47
C VAL A 19 2.32 2.97 0.83
N SER A 20 3.50 3.45 1.26
CA SER A 20 3.64 4.20 2.51
C SER A 20 2.88 5.54 2.49
N GLU A 21 2.91 6.26 1.37
CA GLU A 21 2.23 7.56 1.24
C GLU A 21 0.72 7.38 1.17
N LYS A 22 0.23 6.38 0.42
CA LYS A 22 -1.20 6.06 0.36
C LYS A 22 -1.74 5.60 1.72
N ALA A 23 -0.96 4.78 2.45
CA ALA A 23 -1.32 4.32 3.79
C ALA A 23 -1.39 5.49 4.79
N ARG A 24 -0.42 6.41 4.75
CA ARG A 24 -0.44 7.63 5.58
C ARG A 24 -1.65 8.50 5.29
N ALA A 25 -1.93 8.79 4.01
CA ALA A 25 -3.09 9.58 3.62
C ALA A 25 -4.41 8.95 4.12
N ARG A 26 -4.55 7.62 4.02
CA ARG A 26 -5.71 6.89 4.56
C ARG A 26 -5.80 7.01 6.08
N TRP A 27 -4.68 6.81 6.76
CA TRP A 27 -4.57 6.89 8.21
C TRP A 27 -4.95 8.27 8.74
N ASP A 28 -4.35 9.32 8.17
CA ASP A 28 -4.66 10.70 8.50
C ASP A 28 -6.12 11.03 8.22
N HIS A 29 -6.65 10.64 7.06
CA HIS A 29 -8.05 10.86 6.71
C HIS A 29 -9.01 10.24 7.73
N ARG A 30 -8.76 9.00 8.14
CA ARG A 30 -9.60 8.29 9.12
C ARG A 30 -9.55 8.95 10.51
N ILE A 31 -8.39 9.40 10.93
CA ILE A 31 -8.21 10.03 12.24
C ILE A 31 -8.80 11.45 12.25
N MET A 32 -8.53 12.25 11.22
CA MET A 32 -8.96 13.65 11.16
C MET A 32 -10.48 13.82 11.07
N GLN A 33 -11.21 12.77 10.69
CA GLN A 33 -12.68 12.76 10.75
C GLN A 33 -13.24 12.71 12.18
N LEU A 34 -12.41 12.35 13.17
CA LEU A 34 -12.82 12.25 14.56
C LEU A 34 -12.54 13.53 15.35
N PRO A 35 -13.40 13.86 16.33
CA PRO A 35 -13.11 14.88 17.33
C PRO A 35 -11.75 14.64 18.01
N GLU A 36 -11.00 15.70 18.31
CA GLU A 36 -9.62 15.62 18.83
C GLU A 36 -9.47 14.66 20.04
N HIS A 37 -10.44 14.68 20.95
CA HIS A 37 -10.44 13.82 22.15
C HIS A 37 -10.56 12.32 21.84
N LEU A 38 -11.05 11.94 20.66
CA LEU A 38 -11.18 10.55 20.21
C LEU A 38 -10.02 10.11 19.30
N GLN A 39 -9.27 11.06 18.71
CA GLN A 39 -8.18 10.76 17.77
C GLN A 39 -7.09 9.89 18.39
N ALA A 40 -6.74 10.12 19.66
CA ALA A 40 -5.72 9.33 20.34
C ALA A 40 -6.14 7.86 20.54
N ALA A 41 -7.42 7.61 20.78
CA ALA A 41 -7.96 6.25 20.88
C ALA A 41 -7.99 5.59 19.49
N GLU A 42 -8.41 6.31 18.45
CA GLU A 42 -8.42 5.78 17.09
C GLU A 42 -7.01 5.47 16.57
N LYS A 43 -6.02 6.33 16.85
CA LYS A 43 -4.61 6.07 16.51
C LYS A 43 -4.07 4.76 17.09
N ARG A 44 -4.62 4.30 18.22
CA ARG A 44 -4.25 3.02 18.85
C ARG A 44 -4.97 1.83 18.21
N ASN A 45 -6.22 2.02 17.79
CA ASN A 45 -7.04 0.97 17.19
C ASN A 45 -6.73 0.75 15.71
N TYR A 46 -6.50 1.84 14.98
CA TYR A 46 -6.18 1.85 13.57
C TYR A 46 -4.76 2.37 13.39
N THR A 47 -3.81 1.46 13.23
CA THR A 47 -2.38 1.78 13.13
C THR A 47 -1.98 2.06 11.68
N LEU A 48 -0.82 2.73 11.49
CA LEU A 48 -0.24 2.87 10.15
C LEU A 48 0.05 1.51 9.50
N GLU A 49 0.46 0.52 10.30
CA GLU A 49 0.68 -0.86 9.82
C GLU A 49 -0.61 -1.46 9.24
N GLN A 50 -1.75 -1.25 9.91
CA GLN A 50 -3.04 -1.70 9.40
C GLN A 50 -3.38 -1.02 8.07
N ALA A 51 -3.17 0.29 7.97
CA ALA A 51 -3.36 1.04 6.73
C ALA A 51 -2.46 0.51 5.59
N VAL A 52 -1.20 0.17 5.88
CA VAL A 52 -0.29 -0.45 4.90
C VAL A 52 -0.81 -1.81 4.43
N LYS A 53 -1.27 -2.67 5.34
CA LYS A 53 -1.84 -3.98 4.99
C LYS A 53 -3.04 -3.86 4.06
N GLU A 54 -3.94 -2.92 4.33
CA GLU A 54 -5.10 -2.68 3.48
C GLU A 54 -4.69 -2.18 2.08
N VAL A 55 -3.73 -1.26 2.01
CA VAL A 55 -3.21 -0.78 0.72
C VAL A 55 -2.55 -1.91 -0.08
N LEU A 56 -1.78 -2.78 0.58
CA LEU A 56 -1.18 -3.95 -0.07
C LEU A 56 -2.22 -4.94 -0.59
N ALA A 57 -3.31 -5.15 0.15
CA ALA A 57 -4.41 -5.99 -0.30
C ALA A 57 -5.07 -5.43 -1.57
N GLU A 58 -5.35 -4.13 -1.62
CA GLU A 58 -5.88 -3.47 -2.82
C GLU A 58 -4.93 -3.57 -4.02
N VAL A 59 -3.62 -3.39 -3.79
CA VAL A 59 -2.61 -3.55 -4.85
C VAL A 59 -2.60 -4.98 -5.38
N ALA A 60 -2.73 -5.99 -4.50
CA ALA A 60 -2.80 -7.38 -4.90
C ALA A 60 -4.06 -7.70 -5.72
N GLU A 61 -5.23 -7.16 -5.34
CA GLU A 61 -6.48 -7.30 -6.10
C GLU A 61 -6.36 -6.71 -7.51
N VAL A 62 -5.80 -5.50 -7.62
CA VAL A 62 -5.57 -4.86 -8.93
C VAL A 62 -4.58 -5.67 -9.77
N ALA A 63 -3.51 -6.19 -9.17
CA ALA A 63 -2.56 -7.04 -9.88
C ALA A 63 -3.20 -8.33 -10.43
N LEU A 64 -4.11 -8.95 -9.65
CA LEU A 64 -4.89 -10.10 -10.12
C LEU A 64 -5.81 -9.74 -11.29
N LEU A 65 -6.49 -8.59 -11.22
CA LEU A 65 -7.36 -8.12 -12.29
C LEU A 65 -6.58 -7.85 -13.58
N ILE A 66 -5.41 -7.21 -13.49
CA ILE A 66 -4.53 -6.97 -14.65
C ILE A 66 -4.14 -8.31 -15.30
N LYS A 67 -3.71 -9.27 -14.49
CA LYS A 67 -3.32 -10.60 -14.98
C LYS A 67 -4.47 -11.33 -15.68
N GLU A 68 -5.68 -11.24 -15.14
CA GLU A 68 -6.87 -11.81 -15.77
C GLU A 68 -7.15 -11.15 -17.13
N LEU A 69 -7.10 -9.82 -17.21
CA LEU A 69 -7.30 -9.09 -18.46
C LEU A 69 -6.24 -9.40 -19.52
N GLU A 70 -4.98 -9.52 -19.11
CA GLU A 70 -3.88 -9.94 -20.00
C GLU A 70 -4.13 -11.34 -20.56
N SER A 71 -4.58 -12.28 -19.72
CA SER A 71 -4.89 -13.65 -20.15
C SER A 71 -6.05 -13.72 -21.16
N GLN A 72 -7.07 -12.86 -20.99
CA GLN A 72 -8.20 -12.78 -21.91
C GLN A 72 -7.79 -12.20 -23.27
N HIS A 73 -6.88 -11.23 -23.29
CA HIS A 73 -6.33 -10.67 -24.52
C HIS A 73 -5.46 -11.67 -25.31
N ASP A 74 -4.77 -12.58 -24.63
CA ASP A 74 -3.94 -13.60 -25.29
C ASP A 74 -4.76 -14.78 -25.85
N VAL A 75 -5.98 -15.03 -25.34
CA VAL A 75 -6.90 -16.05 -25.90
C VAL A 75 -7.66 -15.54 -27.14
N GLY A 76 -7.71 -14.22 -27.35
CA GLY A 76 -8.36 -13.57 -28.50
C GLY A 76 -7.48 -13.35 -29.73
N ARG A 77 -6.25 -13.88 -29.77
CA ARG A 77 -5.31 -13.78 -30.89
C ARG A 77 -5.06 -15.11 -31.58
#